data_AF-A0A383A3K4-F1
#
_entry.id   AF-A0A383A3K4-F1
#
_cell.length_a   1.000
_cell.length_b   1.000
_cell.length_c   1.000
_cell.angle_alpha   90.00
_cell.angle_beta   90.00
_cell.angle_gamma   90.00
#
_symmetry.space_group_name_H-M   'P 1'
#
loop_
_entity.id
_entity.type
_entity.pdbx_description
1 polymer ?
#
loop_
_entity_poly.entity_id
_entity_poly.type
_entity_poly.pdbx_seq_one_letter_code
_entity_poly.pdbx_strand_id
1 'polypeptide(L)' 'MEQPPKSVAITGASGYVGARLLRKLEDEEDISKLVAIDTLPPTVPIRNMAAYRMSVIKPIDDALSRHNVSTVV' A
#
# COMPACT_ATOMS: atom_id res chain seq x y z
N MET A 1 3.86 -25.73 -2.54
CA MET A 1 4.37 -24.50 -3.19
C MET A 1 4.00 -23.36 -2.26
N GLU A 2 4.97 -22.66 -1.68
CA GLU A 2 4.69 -21.48 -0.85
C GLU A 2 4.12 -20.36 -1.73
N GLN A 3 3.06 -19.69 -1.26
CA GLN A 3 2.54 -18.53 -1.99
C GLN A 3 3.60 -17.42 -1.93
N PRO A 4 3.87 -16.72 -3.04
CA PRO A 4 4.80 -15.61 -3.02
C PRO A 4 4.30 -14.55 -2.01
N PRO A 5 5.21 -13.93 -1.24
CA PRO A 5 4.85 -12.89 -0.29
C PRO A 5 4.02 -11.79 -0.96
N LYS A 6 2.86 -11.44 -0.38
CA LYS A 6 1.90 -10.53 -1.04
C LYS A 6 2.36 -9.08 -0.87
N SER A 7 2.25 -8.29 -1.95
CA SER A 7 2.41 -6.84 -1.91
C SER A 7 1.08 -6.19 -2.25
N VAL A 8 0.59 -5.33 -1.36
CA VAL A 8 -0.73 -4.70 -1.47
C VAL A 8 -0.58 -3.19 -1.56
N ALA A 9 -1.16 -2.59 -2.60
CA ALA A 9 -1.31 -1.15 -2.68
C ALA A 9 -2.66 -0.71 -2.14
N ILE A 10 -2.66 0.39 -1.39
CA ILE A 10 -3.86 1.05 -0.88
C ILE A 10 -3.89 2.47 -1.44
N THR A 11 -4.90 2.74 -2.26
CA THR A 11 -5.22 4.10 -2.72
C THR A 11 -6.06 4.83 -1.68
N GLY A 12 -5.94 6.16 -1.60
CA GLY A 12 -6.61 6.92 -0.53
C GLY A 12 -6.09 6.55 0.87
N ALA A 13 -4.81 6.18 0.96
CA ALA A 13 -4.15 5.66 2.15
C ALA A 13 -4.18 6.60 3.38
N SER A 14 -4.29 7.90 3.16
CA SER A 14 -4.42 8.89 4.25
C SER A 14 -5.85 9.04 4.77
N GLY A 15 -6.84 8.54 4.02
CA GLY A 15 -8.25 8.61 4.33
C GLY A 15 -8.69 7.64 5.43
N TYR A 16 -9.94 7.79 5.88
CA TYR A 16 -10.49 7.03 7.01
C TYR A 16 -10.36 5.50 6.83
N VAL A 17 -10.76 4.98 5.66
CA VAL A 17 -10.70 3.54 5.39
C VAL A 17 -9.26 3.09 5.12
N GLY A 18 -8.52 3.80 4.28
CA GLY A 18 -7.15 3.47 3.91
C GLY A 18 -6.22 3.39 5.12
N ALA A 19 -6.29 4.37 6.03
CA ALA A 19 -5.46 4.38 7.23
C ALA A 19 -5.79 3.23 8.19
N ARG A 20 -7.06 2.83 8.30
CA ARG A 20 -7.46 1.66 9.12
C ARG A 20 -7.05 0.34 8.47
N LEU A 21 -7.14 0.25 7.14
CA LEU A 21 -6.73 -0.93 6.41
C LEU A 21 -5.21 -1.13 6.48
N LEU A 22 -4.42 -0.07 6.32
CA LEU A 22 -2.96 -0.12 6.48
C LEU A 22 -2.54 -0.71 7.82
N ARG A 23 -3.14 -0.23 8.92
CA ARG A 23 -2.85 -0.78 10.26
C ARG A 23 -3.24 -2.25 10.37
N LYS A 24 -4.40 -2.63 9.84
CA LYS A 24 -4.88 -4.00 9.91
C LYS A 24 -3.99 -4.96 9.13
N LEU A 25 -3.53 -4.54 7.95
CA LEU A 25 -2.70 -5.36 7.07
C LEU A 25 -1.23 -5.40 7.48
N GLU A 26 -0.75 -4.46 8.31
CA GLU A 26 0.62 -4.48 8.83
C GLU A 26 0.91 -5.75 9.65
N ASP A 27 -0.11 -6.25 10.36
CA ASP A 27 0.00 -7.41 11.25
C ASP A 27 -0.26 -8.76 10.53
N GLU A 28 -0.59 -8.75 9.24
CA GLU A 28 -0.87 -9.97 8.47
C GLU A 28 0.42 -10.62 7.97
N GLU A 29 0.72 -11.85 8.43
CA GLU A 29 1.98 -12.55 8.12
C GLU A 29 2.19 -12.80 6.61
N ASP A 30 1.10 -12.95 5.85
CA ASP A 30 1.13 -13.16 4.40
C ASP A 30 1.49 -11.88 3.60
N ILE A 31 1.48 -10.71 4.23
CA ILE A 31 1.71 -9.41 3.58
C ILE A 31 3.12 -8.93 3.87
N SER A 32 3.97 -9.03 2.85
CA SER A 32 5.36 -8.61 2.93
C SER A 32 5.56 -7.11 2.75
N LYS A 33 4.66 -6.45 2.03
CA LYS A 33 4.83 -5.05 1.63
C LYS A 33 3.49 -4.34 1.47
N LEU A 34 3.39 -3.17 2.08
CA LEU A 34 2.30 -2.22 1.87
C LEU A 34 2.77 -1.06 1.00
N VAL A 35 1.95 -0.64 0.04
CA VAL A 35 2.21 0.51 -0.83
C VAL A 35 1.09 1.52 -0.66
N ALA A 36 1.35 2.59 0.08
CA ALA A 36 0.38 3.66 0.31
C ALA A 36 0.45 4.69 -0.83
N ILE A 37 -0.68 4.93 -1.49
CA ILE A 37 -0.83 5.92 -2.56
C ILE A 37 -1.90 6.92 -2.16
N ASP A 38 -1.50 8.18 -2.03
CA ASP A 38 -2.43 9.28 -1.73
C ASP A 38 -1.82 10.64 -2.13
N THR A 39 -2.64 11.67 -2.26
CA THR A 39 -2.19 13.06 -2.43
C THR A 39 -1.70 13.69 -1.11
N LEU A 40 -2.06 13.11 0.03
CA LEU A 40 -1.63 13.51 1.37
C LEU A 40 -0.62 12.50 1.94
N PRO A 41 0.25 12.91 2.88
CA PRO A 41 1.14 11.98 3.55
C PRO A 41 0.35 10.96 4.41
N PRO A 42 0.86 9.73 4.59
CA PRO A 42 0.30 8.78 5.55
C PRO A 42 0.28 9.36 6.96
N THR A 43 -0.80 9.09 7.71
CA THR A 43 -0.99 9.62 9.06
C THR A 43 -0.41 8.72 10.15
N VAL A 44 0.12 7.55 9.77
CA VAL A 44 0.56 6.49 10.70
C VAL A 44 1.90 5.90 10.25
N PRO A 45 2.83 5.65 11.19
CA PRO A 45 4.05 4.93 10.87
C PRO A 45 3.71 3.44 10.68
N ILE A 46 4.08 2.88 9.52
CA ILE A 46 3.91 1.46 9.17
C ILE A 46 5.30 0.89 8.79
N ARG A 47 5.69 -0.24 9.38
CA ARG A 47 7.05 -0.80 9.32
C ARG A 47 7.46 -1.25 7.91
N ASN A 48 6.57 -1.92 7.18
CA ASN A 48 6.84 -2.52 5.87
C ASN A 48 6.25 -1.71 4.70
N MET A 49 6.04 -0.40 4.87
CA MET A 49 5.35 0.43 3.88
C MET A 49 6.30 1.18 2.93
N ALA A 50 5.87 1.41 1.69
CA ALA A 50 6.36 2.46 0.81
C ALA A 50 5.24 3.48 0.59
N ALA A 51 5.54 4.78 0.66
CA ALA A 51 4.54 5.84 0.50
C ALA A 51 4.81 6.67 -0.75
N TYR A 52 3.77 6.83 -1.57
CA TYR A 52 3.79 7.63 -2.80
C TYR A 52 2.79 8.75 -2.68
N ARG A 53 3.30 9.99 -2.63
CA ARG A 53 2.46 11.18 -2.62
C ARG A 53 2.08 11.58 -4.05
N MET A 54 1.04 10.96 -4.58
CA MET A 54 0.58 11.19 -5.94
C MET A 54 -0.92 11.01 -6.09
N SER A 55 -1.49 11.58 -7.14
CA SER A 55 -2.90 11.40 -7.48
C SER A 55 -3.09 10.24 -8.44
N VAL A 56 -4.09 9.39 -8.17
CA VAL A 56 -4.48 8.26 -9.04
C VAL A 56 -5.11 8.69 -10.36
N ILE A 57 -5.39 9.98 -10.56
CA ILE A 57 -5.76 10.52 -11.89
C ILE A 57 -4.58 10.48 -12.87
N LYS A 58 -3.35 10.31 -12.34
CA LYS A 58 -2.14 10.06 -13.12
C LYS A 58 -1.81 8.56 -13.04
N PRO A 59 -1.08 8.01 -14.03
CA PRO A 59 -0.62 6.64 -13.98
C PRO A 59 0.18 6.36 -12.70
N ILE A 60 -0.10 5.22 -12.08
CA ILE A 60 0.55 4.72 -10.84
C ILE A 60 1.32 3.43 -11.08
N ASP A 61 1.41 2.98 -12.34
CA ASP A 61 2.01 1.74 -12.79
C ASP A 61 3.49 1.60 -12.40
N ASP A 62 4.25 2.69 -12.40
CA ASP A 62 5.63 2.70 -11.90
C ASP A 62 5.70 2.30 -10.42
N ALA A 63 4.78 2.82 -9.59
CA ALA A 63 4.74 2.50 -8.16
C ALA A 63 4.29 1.05 -7.94
N LEU A 64 3.30 0.57 -8.71
CA LEU A 64 2.83 -0.80 -8.61
C LEU A 64 3.90 -1.81 -9.04
N SER A 65 4.54 -1.56 -10.18
CA SER A 65 5.56 -2.44 -10.76
C SER A 65 6.81 -2.50 -9.89
N ARG A 66 7.25 -1.36 -9.33
CA ARG A 66 8.44 -1.29 -8.47
C ARG A 66 8.34 -2.16 -7.22
N HIS A 67 7.13 -2.40 -6.72
CA HIS A 67 6.90 -3.21 -5.51
C HIS A 67 6.25 -4.57 -5.81
N ASN A 68 6.12 -4.95 -7.09
CA ASN A 68 5.44 -6.18 -7.52
C ASN A 68 4.05 -6.32 -6.89
N VAL A 69 3.27 -5.24 -6.89
CA VAL A 69 1.94 -5.21 -6.27
C VAL A 69 1.04 -6.26 -6.92
N SER A 70 0.52 -7.17 -6.09
CA SER A 70 -0.43 -8.21 -6.53
C SER A 70 -1.89 -7.81 -6.36
N THR A 71 -2.16 -6.85 -5.47
CA THR A 71 -3.51 -6.42 -5.10
C THR A 71 -3.55 -4.92 -4.92
N VAL A 72 -4.57 -4.27 -5.51
CA VAL A 72 -4.87 -2.85 -5.29
C VAL A 72 -6.22 -2.74 -4.59
N VAL A 73 -6.28 -1.90 -3.56
CA VAL A 73 -7.50 -1.54 -2.83
C VAL A 73 -7.79 -0.05 -2.96
#